data_AF-A0ASV9-F1
#
_entry.id   AF-A0ASV9-F1
#
_cell.length_a   1.000
_cell.length_b   1.000
_cell.length_c   1.000
_cell.angle_alpha   90.00
_cell.angle_beta   90.00
_cell.angle_gamma   90.00
#
_symmetry.space_group_name_H-M   'P 1'
#
loop_
_entity.id
_entity.type
_entity.pdbx_description
1 polymer ?
#
loop_
_entity_poly.entity_id
_entity_poly.type
_entity_poly.pdbx_seq_one_letter_code
_entity_poly.pdbx_strand_id
1 'polypeptide(L)'
;PEFRHLLKGIETADSFNFNPHKWMLVNFDCSAMWLKDPSWVVNAFNVDPLYLKHDMQGSAPDYRHWQIPLGRRFRALKLWFVLRLYGVQNLQA
;
A
#
# COMPACT_ATOMS: atom_id res chain seq x y z
N PRO A 1 1.27 -17.39 12.57
CA PRO A 1 -0.16 -17.70 12.28
C PRO A 1 -1.05 -17.66 13.52
N GLU A 2 -0.52 -18.13 14.64
CA GLU A 2 -1.01 -18.06 16.02
C GLU A 2 -1.62 -16.71 16.41
N PHE A 3 -1.10 -15.56 15.96
CA PHE A 3 -1.69 -14.24 16.27
C PHE A 3 -2.86 -13.80 15.37
N ARG A 4 -3.18 -14.54 14.30
CA ARG A 4 -4.25 -14.13 13.35
C ARG A 4 -5.65 -14.12 13.96
N HIS A 5 -5.88 -14.77 15.10
CA HIS A 5 -7.16 -14.73 15.79
C HIS A 5 -7.57 -13.31 16.23
N LEU A 6 -6.59 -12.40 16.41
CA LEU A 6 -6.82 -10.98 16.69
C LEU A 6 -7.42 -10.22 15.49
N LEU A 7 -7.31 -10.80 14.28
CA LEU A 7 -7.89 -10.25 13.04
C LEU A 7 -9.25 -10.89 12.70
N LYS A 8 -9.91 -11.58 13.63
CA LYS A 8 -11.25 -12.13 13.39
C LYS A 8 -12.23 -11.00 13.04
N GLY A 9 -12.95 -11.12 11.93
CA GLY A 9 -13.84 -10.08 11.42
C GLY A 9 -13.20 -9.14 10.39
N ILE A 10 -11.91 -9.32 10.06
CA ILE A 10 -11.23 -8.46 9.08
C ILE A 10 -11.87 -8.50 7.69
N GLU A 11 -12.59 -9.58 7.36
CA GLU A 11 -13.35 -9.74 6.13
C GLU A 11 -14.48 -8.71 5.96
N THR A 12 -14.96 -8.11 7.05
CA THR A 12 -15.97 -7.04 6.99
C THR A 12 -15.36 -5.66 6.85
N ALA A 13 -14.03 -5.52 6.90
CA ALA A 13 -13.37 -4.23 6.78
C ALA A 13 -13.36 -3.72 5.33
N ASP A 14 -13.66 -2.45 5.16
CA ASP A 14 -13.60 -1.76 3.86
C ASP A 14 -12.19 -1.30 3.50
N SER A 15 -11.35 -1.11 4.52
CA SER A 15 -9.92 -0.82 4.35
C SER A 15 -9.10 -1.33 5.54
N PHE A 16 -7.81 -1.57 5.32
CA PHE A 16 -6.87 -1.98 6.34
C PHE A 16 -5.55 -1.24 6.15
N ASN A 17 -4.96 -0.71 7.22
CA ASN A 17 -3.65 -0.07 7.16
C ASN A 17 -2.72 -0.70 8.19
N PHE A 18 -1.51 -1.01 7.74
CA PHE A 18 -0.45 -1.53 8.58
C PHE A 18 0.86 -0.79 8.32
N ASN A 19 1.68 -0.64 9.36
CA ASN A 19 2.94 0.07 9.29
C ASN A 19 4.12 -0.90 9.37
N PRO A 20 4.66 -1.38 8.23
CA PRO A 20 5.94 -2.08 8.22
C PRO A 20 7.05 -1.31 8.95
N HIS A 21 7.00 0.03 8.92
CA HIS A 21 7.99 0.86 9.58
C HIS A 21 7.93 0.90 11.11
N LYS A 22 6.94 0.24 11.74
CA LYS A 22 6.87 0.12 13.20
C LYS A 22 7.62 -1.12 13.68
N TRP A 23 7.21 -2.30 13.21
CA TRP A 23 7.70 -3.56 13.78
C TRP A 23 8.17 -4.61 12.76
N MET A 24 8.23 -4.25 11.46
CA MET A 24 8.78 -5.15 10.41
C MET A 24 10.18 -4.74 9.95
N LEU A 25 10.96 -4.04 10.78
CA LEU A 25 12.36 -3.67 10.49
C LEU A 25 12.55 -2.81 9.23
N VAL A 26 11.49 -2.17 8.72
CA VAL A 26 11.59 -1.21 7.62
C VAL A 26 11.81 0.19 8.21
N ASN A 27 12.74 0.97 7.66
CA ASN A 27 12.91 2.35 8.16
C ASN A 27 11.73 3.25 7.73
N PHE A 28 11.44 4.31 8.51
CA PHE A 28 10.40 5.30 8.17
C PHE A 28 10.71 6.03 6.84
N ASP A 29 9.75 6.35 5.96
CA ASP A 29 8.31 6.07 5.97
C ASP A 29 7.96 4.78 5.20
N CYS A 30 7.07 3.93 5.74
CA CYS A 30 6.51 2.78 5.02
C CYS A 30 5.18 2.35 5.65
N SER A 31 4.06 2.93 5.20
CA SER A 31 2.70 2.52 5.57
C SER A 31 2.06 1.87 4.36
N ALA A 32 1.47 0.70 4.54
CA ALA A 32 0.77 -0.03 3.49
C ALA A 32 -0.72 -0.03 3.82
N MET A 33 -1.52 0.47 2.88
CA MET A 33 -2.96 0.57 2.97
C MET A 33 -3.59 -0.30 1.89
N TRP A 34 -4.60 -1.07 2.29
CA TRP A 34 -5.41 -1.90 1.43
C TRP A 34 -6.84 -1.38 1.46
N LEU A 35 -7.48 -1.38 0.30
CA LEU A 35 -8.86 -0.98 0.09
C LEU A 35 -9.62 -2.18 -0.48
N LYS A 36 -10.84 -2.41 -0.01
CA LYS A 36 -11.74 -3.41 -0.56
C LYS A 36 -12.19 -3.03 -1.96
N ASP A 37 -12.54 -1.75 -2.15
CA ASP A 37 -12.84 -1.16 -3.45
C ASP A 37 -11.99 0.11 -3.64
N PRO A 38 -11.03 0.11 -4.59
CA PRO A 38 -10.20 1.28 -4.85
C PRO A 38 -10.97 2.43 -5.53
N SER A 39 -12.14 2.16 -6.13
CA SER A 39 -12.93 3.18 -6.84
C SER A 39 -13.33 4.33 -5.92
N TRP A 40 -13.56 4.07 -4.64
CA TRP A 40 -13.92 5.10 -3.66
C TRP A 40 -12.84 6.18 -3.54
N VAL A 41 -11.58 5.77 -3.47
CA VAL A 41 -10.44 6.69 -3.33
C VAL A 41 -10.11 7.32 -4.68
N VAL A 42 -10.14 6.54 -5.76
CA VAL A 42 -9.92 7.05 -7.12
C VAL A 42 -10.92 8.15 -7.46
N ASN A 43 -12.20 7.94 -7.18
CA ASN A 43 -13.26 8.92 -7.44
C ASN A 43 -13.12 10.16 -6.54
N ALA A 44 -12.74 9.99 -5.27
CA ALA A 44 -12.56 11.10 -4.34
C ALA A 44 -11.36 12.01 -4.69
N PHE A 45 -10.28 11.45 -5.24
CA PHE A 45 -9.05 12.17 -5.58
C PHE A 45 -8.82 12.31 -7.09
N ASN A 46 -9.86 12.12 -7.92
CA ASN A 46 -9.69 12.19 -9.35
C ASN A 46 -9.36 13.61 -9.82
N VAL A 47 -8.19 13.76 -10.43
CA VAL A 47 -7.73 14.98 -11.09
C VAL A 47 -7.06 14.57 -12.40
N ASP A 48 -7.61 15.00 -13.53
CA ASP A 48 -7.20 14.55 -14.88
C ASP A 48 -6.76 15.72 -15.80
N PRO A 49 -5.71 16.48 -15.43
CA PRO A 49 -5.19 17.56 -16.26
C PRO A 49 -4.44 16.98 -17.46
N LEU A 50 -4.50 17.68 -18.60
CA LEU A 50 -3.91 17.23 -19.87
C LEU A 50 -2.42 16.85 -19.75
N TYR A 51 -1.65 17.60 -18.95
CA TYR A 51 -0.20 17.36 -18.77
C TYR A 51 0.15 16.12 -17.93
N LEU A 52 -0.84 15.45 -17.32
CA LEU A 52 -0.64 14.16 -16.64
C LEU A 52 -1.23 12.98 -17.45
N LYS A 53 -1.75 13.22 -18.65
CA LYS A 53 -2.26 12.15 -19.52
C LYS A 53 -1.13 11.38 -20.18
N HIS A 54 -1.38 10.10 -20.41
CA HIS A 54 -0.48 9.19 -21.11
C HIS A 54 -1.30 8.10 -21.81
N ASP A 55 -0.76 7.52 -22.88
CA ASP A 55 -1.52 6.58 -23.73
C ASP A 55 -1.93 5.28 -23.02
N MET A 56 -1.20 4.92 -21.97
CA MET A 56 -1.44 3.72 -21.16
C MET A 56 -2.46 3.94 -20.01
N GLN A 57 -3.24 5.02 -20.02
CA GLN A 57 -4.26 5.23 -18.98
C GLN A 57 -5.24 4.05 -18.97
N GLY A 58 -5.52 3.51 -17.77
CA GLY A 58 -6.40 2.36 -17.59
C GLY A 58 -5.75 0.99 -17.80
N SER A 59 -4.51 0.90 -18.32
CA SER A 59 -3.80 -0.39 -18.44
C SER A 59 -3.24 -0.88 -17.10
N ALA A 60 -3.00 0.04 -16.17
CA ALA A 60 -2.54 -0.22 -14.82
C ALA A 60 -3.08 0.85 -13.86
N PRO A 61 -3.15 0.58 -12.55
CA PRO A 61 -3.54 1.59 -11.57
C PRO A 61 -2.54 2.76 -11.57
N ASP A 62 -3.05 3.98 -11.79
CA ASP A 62 -2.28 5.18 -11.53
C ASP A 62 -2.39 5.54 -10.04
N TYR A 63 -1.30 5.28 -9.32
CA TYR A 63 -1.22 5.52 -7.88
C TYR A 63 -1.43 6.98 -7.48
N ARG A 64 -1.36 7.95 -8.41
CA ARG A 64 -1.70 9.35 -8.09
C ARG A 64 -3.13 9.49 -7.57
N HIS A 65 -4.04 8.63 -8.03
CA HIS A 65 -5.45 8.64 -7.61
C HIS A 65 -5.69 7.91 -6.29
N TRP A 66 -4.66 7.34 -5.67
CA TRP A 66 -4.74 6.54 -4.45
C TRP A 66 -4.15 7.25 -3.23
N GLN A 67 -3.77 8.51 -3.37
CA GLN A 67 -3.14 9.31 -2.33
C GLN A 67 -3.48 10.80 -2.52
N ILE A 68 -3.34 11.57 -1.45
CA ILE A 68 -3.62 13.02 -1.46
C ILE A 68 -2.60 13.81 -2.32
N PRO A 69 -1.27 13.62 -2.20
CA PRO A 69 -0.31 14.34 -3.03
C PRO A 69 -0.13 13.69 -4.42
N LEU A 70 0.31 14.47 -5.41
CA LEU A 70 0.68 13.92 -6.73
C LEU A 70 1.97 13.10 -6.68
N GLY A 71 3.04 13.71 -6.14
CA GLY A 71 4.37 13.10 -6.13
C GLY A 71 4.47 11.92 -5.16
N ARG A 72 5.16 10.85 -5.57
CA ARG A 72 5.48 9.71 -4.70
C ARG A 72 6.88 9.15 -4.93
N ARG A 73 7.49 8.65 -3.85
CA ARG A 73 8.81 8.01 -3.86
C ARG A 73 8.67 6.51 -4.10
N PHE A 74 9.74 5.85 -4.54
CA PHE A 74 9.76 4.40 -4.74
C PHE A 74 9.97 3.61 -3.42
N ARG A 75 9.02 3.72 -2.49
CA ARG A 75 9.12 3.13 -1.13
C ARG A 75 9.10 1.60 -1.11
N ALA A 76 8.59 0.97 -2.17
CA ALA A 76 8.49 -0.49 -2.24
C ALA A 76 9.87 -1.18 -2.26
N LEU A 77 10.93 -0.50 -2.72
CA LEU A 77 12.26 -1.09 -2.84
C LEU A 77 12.83 -1.53 -1.48
N LYS A 78 12.79 -0.65 -0.48
CA LYS A 78 13.28 -1.00 0.87
C LYS A 78 12.45 -2.10 1.54
N LEU A 79 11.13 -2.08 1.34
CA LEU A 79 10.25 -3.15 1.83
C LEU A 79 10.61 -4.48 1.18
N TRP A 80 10.83 -4.47 -0.14
CA TRP A 80 11.23 -5.66 -0.89
C TRP A 80 12.56 -6.23 -0.40
N PHE A 81 13.56 -5.38 -0.16
CA PHE A 81 14.85 -5.79 0.40
C PHE A 81 14.70 -6.44 1.77
N VAL A 82 13.94 -5.83 2.69
CA VAL A 82 13.71 -6.37 4.04
C VAL A 82 13.03 -7.75 3.97
N LEU A 83 11.97 -7.88 3.16
CA LEU A 83 11.27 -9.15 2.99
C LEU A 83 12.18 -10.24 2.39
N ARG A 84 13.04 -9.89 1.44
CA ARG A 84 13.96 -10.82 0.77
C ARG A 84 15.17 -11.19 1.64
N LEU A 85 15.71 -10.24 2.39
CA LEU A 85 16.91 -10.43 3.22
C LEU A 85 16.61 -11.25 4.47
N TYR A 86 15.55 -10.88 5.20
CA TYR A 86 15.17 -11.60 6.42
C TYR A 86 14.36 -12.84 6.10
N GLY A 87 13.47 -12.80 5.10
CA GLY A 87 12.53 -13.88 4.84
C GLY A 87 11.43 -13.97 5.90
N VAL A 88 10.36 -14.70 5.58
CA VAL A 88 9.16 -14.78 6.44
C VAL A 88 9.46 -15.41 7.81
N GLN A 89 10.32 -16.43 7.85
CA GLN A 89 10.66 -17.14 9.08
C GLN A 89 11.35 -16.22 10.10
N ASN A 90 12.36 -15.44 9.67
CA ASN A 90 13.08 -14.54 10.58
C ASN A 90 12.26 -13.29 10.96
N LEU A 91 11.24 -12.94 10.17
CA LEU A 91 10.29 -11.88 10.53
C LEU A 91 9.18 -12.36 11.48
N GLN A 92 9.00 -13.68 11.61
CA GLN A 92 8.02 -14.30 12.52
C GLN A 92 8.64 -14.77 13.84
N ALA A 93 9.96 -14.98 13.86
CA ALA A 93 10.74 -15.37 15.04
C ALA A 93 10.72 -14.27 16.12
#